data_AF-A0A2E2C6V7-F1
#
_entry.id   AF-A0A2E2C6V7-F1
#
_cell.length_a   1.000
_cell.length_b   1.000
_cell.length_c   1.000
_cell.angle_alpha   90.00
_cell.angle_beta   90.00
_cell.angle_gamma   90.00
#
_symmetry.space_group_name_H-M   'P 1'
#
loop_
_entity.id
_entity.type
_entity.pdbx_description
1 polymer ?
#
loop_
_entity_poly.entity_id
_entity_poly.type
_entity_poly.pdbx_seq_one_letter_code
_entity_poly.pdbx_strand_id
1 'polypeptide(L)'
;MLEIKTRFNAIKKDTDMYGLAEMKSEFLMTETQVECPILGCDTIVRRRRNGDGDLRSDDFFCQRCGIFISSSTFEYKNETDNMLWNDAEDTALLTALKASKAEINRLSRERSEDAVSWNVFRYFQRMGKVCEMLSHLDPKNEANNAETIYWSFSSNTKTPWQQLLNARVAFGEAADVAAAATGKQVSEPDIIFVTDKSIVFVEAKFGSGNATSGDSDDVDRRVQNPKKYVTGADCWYDVVFESNYEKVVRDRKYELMRFWLLGSWIAKELDREFVLVNLVRNKSEQNIERDFGKHIWQTNNRHFVRWTWESLGPLLGIFDDDEARHLYEYLVQKTIGFSESKDRKLASPNKAFSMLEREVR
;
A
#
# COMPACT_ATOMS: atom_id res chain seq x y z
N MET A 1 -24.49 21.22 -23.00
CA MET A 1 -23.07 21.59 -22.75
C MET A 1 -22.90 23.11 -22.57
N LEU A 2 -23.86 23.81 -21.93
CA LEU A 2 -23.77 25.24 -21.61
C LEU A 2 -24.60 25.62 -20.36
N GLU A 3 -24.77 24.69 -19.41
CA GLU A 3 -25.48 24.94 -18.14
C GLU A 3 -24.81 24.22 -16.95
N ILE A 4 -23.47 24.10 -16.97
CA ILE A 4 -22.65 23.64 -15.83
C ILE A 4 -21.68 24.77 -15.41
N LYS A 5 -22.16 26.02 -15.38
CA LYS A 5 -21.34 27.18 -14.98
C LYS A 5 -21.97 28.09 -13.94
N THR A 6 -23.09 27.72 -13.34
CA THR A 6 -23.78 28.59 -12.38
C THR A 6 -24.07 27.87 -11.07
N ARG A 7 -23.01 27.69 -10.26
CA ARG A 7 -22.98 27.67 -8.77
C ARG A 7 -21.63 27.11 -8.30
N PHE A 8 -20.58 27.93 -8.32
CA PHE A 8 -19.30 27.65 -7.64
C PHE A 8 -19.16 28.51 -6.39
N ASN A 9 -20.09 28.33 -5.45
CA ASN A 9 -19.98 28.76 -4.06
C ASN A 9 -20.50 27.61 -3.18
N ALA A 10 -19.65 26.59 -3.03
CA ALA A 10 -19.63 25.58 -1.96
C ALA A 10 -18.52 24.57 -2.30
N ILE A 11 -17.25 24.90 -2.07
CA ILE A 11 -16.17 23.90 -2.11
C ILE A 11 -16.16 23.19 -0.76
N LYS A 12 -17.17 22.36 -0.54
CA LYS A 12 -17.09 21.08 0.15
C LYS A 12 -18.31 20.29 -0.32
N LYS A 13 -18.12 19.49 -1.37
CA LYS A 13 -19.10 18.50 -1.80
C LYS A 13 -18.95 17.31 -0.85
N ASP A 14 -20.01 16.54 -0.61
CA ASP A 14 -20.08 15.37 0.29
C ASP A 14 -19.07 14.23 0.01
N THR A 15 -18.10 14.43 -0.88
CA THR A 15 -16.98 13.53 -1.12
C THR A 15 -15.72 14.16 -0.54
N ASP A 16 -15.23 13.62 0.58
CA ASP A 16 -14.11 14.19 1.35
C ASP A 16 -12.75 14.13 0.63
N MET A 17 -12.67 13.41 -0.51
CA MET A 17 -11.42 13.18 -1.23
C MET A 17 -11.36 13.87 -2.60
N TYR A 18 -10.23 14.50 -2.91
CA TYR A 18 -9.96 15.08 -4.23
C TYR A 18 -9.43 14.02 -5.19
N GLY A 19 -10.14 13.84 -6.31
CA GLY A 19 -9.76 12.98 -7.42
C GLY A 19 -9.26 13.76 -8.63
N LEU A 20 -8.86 13.02 -9.68
CA LEU A 20 -8.38 13.59 -10.93
C LEU A 20 -9.37 14.59 -11.56
N ALA A 21 -10.68 14.35 -11.47
CA ALA A 21 -11.73 15.23 -11.98
C ALA A 21 -11.82 16.56 -11.23
N GLU A 22 -11.43 16.60 -9.95
CA GLU A 22 -11.40 17.80 -9.12
C GLU A 22 -10.05 18.54 -9.20
N MET A 23 -9.08 18.01 -9.94
CA MET A 23 -7.75 18.60 -10.09
C MET A 23 -7.63 19.43 -11.37
N LYS A 24 -6.73 20.40 -11.33
CA LYS A 24 -6.31 21.13 -12.54
C LYS A 24 -5.51 20.20 -13.44
N SER A 25 -5.72 20.32 -14.75
CA SER A 25 -4.91 19.62 -15.75
C SER A 25 -3.45 20.06 -15.70
N GLU A 26 -3.22 21.35 -15.43
CA GLU A 26 -1.90 21.95 -15.20
C GLU A 26 -2.00 23.06 -14.15
N PHE A 27 -0.96 23.24 -13.35
CA PHE A 27 -0.87 24.31 -12.35
C PHE A 27 0.56 24.81 -12.20
N LEU A 28 0.71 26.05 -11.73
CA LEU A 28 2.00 26.72 -11.57
C LEU A 28 2.84 26.02 -10.49
N MET A 29 4.07 25.67 -10.86
CA MET A 29 5.08 25.17 -9.93
C MET A 29 6.42 25.78 -10.32
N THR A 30 6.94 26.70 -9.49
CA THR A 30 8.21 27.38 -9.72
C THR A 30 9.28 26.87 -8.75
N GLU A 31 10.45 27.49 -8.71
CA GLU A 31 11.49 27.15 -7.73
C GLU A 31 11.13 27.51 -6.27
N THR A 32 10.19 28.44 -6.07
CA THR A 32 9.86 29.01 -4.75
C THR A 32 8.40 28.84 -4.36
N GLN A 33 7.52 28.54 -5.31
CA GLN A 33 6.07 28.52 -5.09
C GLN A 33 5.40 27.34 -5.78
N VAL A 34 4.27 26.91 -5.22
CA VAL A 34 3.37 25.91 -5.81
C VAL A 34 1.95 26.41 -5.71
N GLU A 35 1.25 26.43 -6.82
CA GLU A 35 -0.19 26.68 -6.87
C GLU A 35 -0.96 25.45 -6.39
N CYS A 36 -2.08 25.68 -5.72
CA CYS A 36 -2.99 24.62 -5.31
C CYS A 36 -3.45 23.81 -6.54
N PRO A 37 -3.33 22.46 -6.49
CA PRO A 37 -3.68 21.62 -7.64
C PRO A 37 -5.20 21.45 -7.83
N ILE A 38 -6.03 21.96 -6.92
CA ILE A 38 -7.49 21.77 -6.93
C ILE A 38 -8.18 22.78 -7.85
N LEU A 39 -9.11 22.28 -8.67
CA LEU A 39 -9.86 23.07 -9.64
C LEU A 39 -10.62 24.21 -8.95
N GLY A 40 -10.49 25.43 -9.49
CA GLY A 40 -11.15 26.62 -8.94
C GLY A 40 -10.50 27.22 -7.70
N CYS A 41 -9.41 26.64 -7.18
CA CYS A 41 -8.60 27.21 -6.11
C CYS A 41 -7.37 27.94 -6.68
N ASP A 42 -7.17 29.19 -6.30
CA ASP A 42 -6.10 30.08 -6.75
C ASP A 42 -5.01 30.31 -5.69
N THR A 43 -5.08 29.59 -4.55
CA THR A 43 -4.07 29.69 -3.50
C THR A 43 -2.69 29.26 -4.01
N ILE A 44 -1.67 30.05 -3.68
CA ILE A 44 -0.26 29.76 -3.93
C ILE A 44 0.45 29.66 -2.59
N VAL A 45 1.22 28.59 -2.39
CA VAL A 45 2.00 28.35 -1.17
C VAL A 45 3.49 28.30 -1.48
N ARG A 46 4.34 28.31 -0.45
CA ARG A 46 5.78 28.13 -0.63
C ARG A 46 6.07 26.74 -1.17
N ARG A 47 7.05 26.60 -2.06
CA ARG A 47 7.52 25.29 -2.49
C ARG A 47 8.47 24.70 -1.45
N ARG A 48 8.15 23.50 -0.99
CA ARG A 48 9.03 22.71 -0.13
C ARG A 48 10.30 22.29 -0.88
N ARG A 49 11.45 22.52 -0.24
CA ARG A 49 12.81 22.17 -0.67
C ARG A 49 13.41 21.12 0.26
N ASN A 50 14.48 20.48 -0.19
CA ASN A 50 15.24 19.58 0.67
C ASN A 50 15.80 20.37 1.87
N GLY A 51 15.52 19.90 3.08
CA GLY A 51 15.91 20.55 4.33
C GLY A 51 14.86 21.45 4.97
N ASP A 52 13.72 21.72 4.30
CA ASP A 52 12.66 22.59 4.84
C ASP A 52 11.87 21.99 6.02
N GLY A 53 12.20 20.77 6.46
CA GLY A 53 11.52 20.11 7.58
C GLY A 53 10.13 19.56 7.20
N ASP A 54 9.17 19.74 8.11
CA ASP A 54 7.84 19.13 8.07
C ASP A 54 6.94 19.74 6.98
N LEU A 55 6.24 18.89 6.22
CA LEU A 55 5.25 19.32 5.23
C LEU A 55 4.01 19.94 5.89
N ARG A 56 3.71 19.60 7.15
CA ARG A 56 2.55 20.11 7.89
C ARG A 56 2.72 21.53 8.45
N SER A 57 3.64 22.32 7.89
CA SER A 57 3.81 23.74 8.20
C SER A 57 2.77 24.60 7.47
N ASP A 58 2.39 25.73 8.07
CA ASP A 58 1.49 26.74 7.48
C ASP A 58 2.02 27.29 6.15
N ASP A 59 3.34 27.30 5.96
CA ASP A 59 4.01 27.70 4.70
C ASP A 59 3.54 26.91 3.47
N PHE A 60 3.06 25.68 3.70
CA PHE A 60 2.65 24.73 2.68
C PHE A 60 1.14 24.50 2.65
N PHE A 61 0.38 25.18 3.52
CA PHE A 61 -1.03 24.88 3.75
C PHE A 61 -1.97 25.73 2.90
N CYS A 62 -2.80 25.07 2.09
CA CYS A 62 -3.94 25.71 1.43
C CYS A 62 -5.16 25.64 2.35
N GLN A 63 -5.43 26.74 3.07
CA GLN A 63 -6.58 26.84 3.98
C GLN A 63 -7.93 26.62 3.28
N ARG A 64 -8.04 27.02 2.01
CA ARG A 64 -9.27 26.90 1.22
C ARG A 64 -9.64 25.45 0.92
N CYS A 65 -8.65 24.62 0.59
CA CYS A 65 -8.88 23.21 0.23
C CYS A 65 -8.58 22.24 1.37
N GLY A 66 -7.96 22.70 2.46
CA GLY A 66 -7.62 21.86 3.61
C GLY A 66 -6.48 20.86 3.35
N ILE A 67 -5.51 21.23 2.51
CA ILE A 67 -4.39 20.36 2.12
C ILE A 67 -3.03 21.03 2.28
N PHE A 68 -2.01 20.26 2.62
CA PHE A 68 -0.61 20.66 2.57
C PHE A 68 0.01 20.25 1.24
N ILE A 69 0.57 21.20 0.50
CA ILE A 69 1.00 21.00 -0.89
C ILE A 69 2.52 20.80 -0.92
N SER A 70 2.96 19.77 -1.64
CA SER A 70 4.37 19.55 -1.97
C SER A 70 4.59 19.60 -3.48
N SER A 71 5.84 19.52 -3.92
CA SER A 71 6.19 19.53 -5.35
C SER A 71 5.79 18.27 -6.11
N SER A 72 5.35 17.19 -5.44
CA SER A 72 5.04 15.92 -6.11
C SER A 72 3.75 15.26 -5.66
N THR A 73 3.06 15.83 -4.67
CA THR A 73 1.79 15.34 -4.08
C THR A 73 1.21 16.40 -3.16
N PHE A 74 0.02 16.18 -2.63
CA PHE A 74 -0.46 16.88 -1.44
C PHE A 74 -0.75 15.87 -0.29
N GLU A 75 -0.90 16.42 0.91
CA GLU A 75 -1.38 15.72 2.11
C GLU A 75 -2.68 16.36 2.58
N TYR A 76 -3.68 15.55 2.87
CA TYR A 76 -4.90 16.01 3.54
C TYR A 76 -4.59 16.46 4.97
N LYS A 77 -5.37 17.41 5.48
CA LYS A 77 -5.26 17.83 6.88
C LYS A 77 -5.54 16.68 7.84
N ASN A 78 -6.57 15.87 7.55
CA ASN A 78 -6.90 14.69 8.33
C ASN A 78 -6.68 13.43 7.49
N GLU A 79 -6.21 12.36 8.11
CA GLU A 79 -5.99 11.07 7.41
C GLU A 79 -7.29 10.45 6.91
N THR A 80 -8.38 10.66 7.64
CA THR A 80 -9.72 10.19 7.27
C THR A 80 -10.23 10.79 5.97
N ASP A 81 -9.72 11.96 5.57
CA ASP A 81 -10.10 12.61 4.31
C ASP A 81 -9.54 11.83 3.08
N ASN A 82 -8.62 10.87 3.31
CA ASN A 82 -8.11 9.95 2.29
C ASN A 82 -8.69 8.53 2.40
N MET A 83 -9.64 8.29 3.32
CA MET A 83 -10.31 7.00 3.51
C MET A 83 -11.72 7.06 2.91
N LEU A 84 -12.18 5.99 2.26
CA LEU A 84 -13.54 5.93 1.70
C LEU A 84 -14.62 5.76 2.77
N TRP A 85 -14.30 5.04 3.84
CA TRP A 85 -15.22 4.84 4.96
C TRP A 85 -14.67 5.47 6.23
N ASN A 86 -15.55 6.19 6.92
CA ASN A 86 -15.28 6.93 8.15
C ASN A 86 -16.38 6.73 9.19
N ASP A 87 -17.15 5.65 9.08
CA ASP A 87 -18.14 5.30 10.10
C ASP A 87 -17.47 4.96 11.44
N ALA A 88 -18.29 4.77 12.49
CA ALA A 88 -17.77 4.55 13.84
C ALA A 88 -16.91 3.28 13.95
N GLU A 89 -17.22 2.24 13.17
CA GLU A 89 -16.47 0.99 13.19
C GLU A 89 -15.09 1.18 12.54
N ASP A 90 -15.05 1.79 11.35
CA ASP A 90 -13.81 2.05 10.62
C ASP A 90 -12.90 3.03 11.35
N THR A 91 -13.49 4.07 11.95
CA THR A 91 -12.74 5.05 12.74
C THR A 91 -12.14 4.42 13.99
N ALA A 92 -12.87 3.51 14.65
CA ALA A 92 -12.37 2.78 15.81
C ALA A 92 -11.23 1.82 15.42
N LEU A 93 -11.39 1.08 14.32
CA LEU A 93 -10.35 0.18 13.82
C LEU A 93 -9.09 0.95 13.40
N LEU A 94 -9.24 2.04 12.65
CA LEU A 94 -8.12 2.87 12.23
C LEU A 94 -7.40 3.49 13.44
N THR A 95 -8.16 3.94 14.45
CA THR A 95 -7.60 4.41 15.72
C THR A 95 -6.80 3.33 16.45
N ALA A 96 -7.29 2.09 16.48
CA ALA A 96 -6.56 0.98 17.08
C ALA A 96 -5.25 0.67 16.33
N LEU A 97 -5.28 0.73 14.99
CA LEU A 97 -4.10 0.53 14.14
C LEU A 97 -3.02 1.60 14.34
N LYS A 98 -3.41 2.84 14.66
CA LYS A 98 -2.48 3.93 14.98
C LYS A 98 -1.58 3.64 16.17
N ALA A 99 -2.05 2.82 17.12
CA ALA A 99 -1.22 2.44 18.25
C ALA A 99 -0.06 1.51 17.85
N SER A 100 -0.18 0.78 16.73
CA SER A 100 0.78 -0.26 16.32
C SER A 100 1.59 0.09 15.06
N LYS A 101 1.09 0.94 14.16
CA LYS A 101 1.79 1.29 12.91
C LYS A 101 2.72 2.48 13.08
N ALA A 102 4.00 2.30 12.74
CA ALA A 102 5.04 3.33 12.91
C ALA A 102 4.86 4.55 11.99
N GLU A 103 4.21 4.39 10.83
CA GLU A 103 4.13 5.40 9.77
C GLU A 103 2.70 5.87 9.42
N ILE A 104 1.76 5.78 10.36
CA ILE A 104 0.33 6.06 10.08
C ILE A 104 0.05 7.48 9.54
N ASN A 105 0.88 8.47 9.88
CA ASN A 105 0.74 9.83 9.37
C ASN A 105 0.86 9.90 7.83
N ARG A 106 1.40 8.86 7.18
CA ARG A 106 1.49 8.78 5.72
C ARG A 106 0.15 8.44 5.06
N LEU A 107 -0.87 8.02 5.82
CA LEU A 107 -2.22 7.78 5.29
C LEU A 107 -2.86 9.05 4.71
N SER A 108 -2.53 10.24 5.22
CA SER A 108 -3.08 11.50 4.66
C SER A 108 -2.46 11.89 3.32
N ARG A 109 -1.42 11.21 2.82
CA ARG A 109 -0.84 11.51 1.50
C ARG A 109 -1.79 11.07 0.41
N GLU A 110 -2.08 11.93 -0.55
CA GLU A 110 -2.91 11.57 -1.72
C GLU A 110 -2.41 10.26 -2.34
N ARG A 111 -1.11 10.17 -2.64
CA ARG A 111 -0.48 8.98 -3.22
C ARG A 111 -0.13 7.86 -2.23
N SER A 112 -0.74 7.85 -1.04
CA SER A 112 -0.45 6.86 -0.01
C SER A 112 -0.81 5.45 -0.46
N GLU A 113 0.21 4.58 -0.48
CA GLU A 113 0.08 3.16 -0.78
C GLU A 113 -0.77 2.47 0.29
N ASP A 114 -0.46 2.73 1.57
CA ASP A 114 -1.24 2.27 2.72
C ASP A 114 -2.73 2.68 2.62
N ALA A 115 -3.04 3.90 2.18
CA ALA A 115 -4.42 4.35 2.03
C ALA A 115 -5.16 3.60 0.91
N VAL A 116 -4.48 3.32 -0.22
CA VAL A 116 -5.06 2.52 -1.31
C VAL A 116 -5.31 1.09 -0.84
N SER A 117 -4.34 0.48 -0.15
CA SER A 117 -4.48 -0.86 0.44
C SER A 117 -5.65 -0.91 1.42
N TRP A 118 -5.75 0.06 2.35
CA TRP A 118 -6.89 0.16 3.26
C TRP A 118 -8.21 0.24 2.50
N ASN A 119 -8.36 1.21 1.59
CA ASN A 119 -9.61 1.43 0.87
C ASN A 119 -10.03 0.19 0.04
N VAL A 120 -9.08 -0.51 -0.57
CA VAL A 120 -9.41 -1.71 -1.35
C VAL A 120 -9.79 -2.89 -0.44
N PHE A 121 -8.95 -3.23 0.53
CA PHE A 121 -9.15 -4.44 1.30
C PHE A 121 -10.24 -4.29 2.36
N ARG A 122 -10.47 -3.07 2.85
CA ARG A 122 -11.59 -2.80 3.76
C ARG A 122 -12.94 -2.96 3.05
N TYR A 123 -13.06 -2.60 1.77
CA TYR A 123 -14.26 -2.94 0.98
C TYR A 123 -14.51 -4.45 0.98
N PHE A 124 -13.54 -5.26 0.57
CA PHE A 124 -13.73 -6.72 0.51
C PHE A 124 -14.08 -7.30 1.88
N GLN A 125 -13.49 -6.77 2.96
CA GLN A 125 -13.84 -7.17 4.32
C GLN A 125 -15.28 -6.79 4.70
N ARG A 126 -15.68 -5.52 4.48
CA ARG A 126 -17.03 -5.02 4.80
C ARG A 126 -18.12 -5.76 4.02
N MET A 127 -17.85 -6.08 2.76
CA MET A 127 -18.80 -6.76 1.89
C MET A 127 -18.81 -8.29 2.05
N GLY A 128 -17.98 -8.85 2.95
CA GLY A 128 -17.86 -10.30 3.11
C GLY A 128 -17.29 -11.03 1.87
N LYS A 129 -16.60 -10.31 0.99
CA LYS A 129 -16.07 -10.79 -0.30
C LYS A 129 -14.60 -11.21 -0.25
N VAL A 130 -13.98 -11.28 0.93
CA VAL A 130 -12.55 -11.63 1.07
C VAL A 130 -12.25 -13.02 0.49
N CYS A 131 -13.05 -14.03 0.83
CA CYS A 131 -12.85 -15.39 0.34
C CYS A 131 -13.04 -15.49 -1.19
N GLU A 132 -14.05 -14.80 -1.73
CA GLU A 132 -14.27 -14.70 -3.18
C GLU A 132 -13.08 -14.03 -3.88
N MET A 133 -12.55 -12.94 -3.31
CA MET A 133 -11.35 -12.29 -3.82
C MET A 133 -10.14 -13.23 -3.79
N LEU A 134 -9.95 -13.98 -2.71
CA LEU A 134 -8.85 -14.94 -2.57
C LEU A 134 -8.97 -16.12 -3.55
N SER A 135 -10.17 -16.60 -3.87
CA SER A 135 -10.35 -17.67 -4.85
C SER A 135 -10.03 -17.22 -6.28
N HIS A 136 -10.12 -15.93 -6.57
CA HIS A 136 -9.66 -15.38 -7.85
C HIS A 136 -8.14 -15.21 -7.91
N LEU A 137 -7.50 -14.91 -6.78
CA LEU A 137 -6.05 -14.85 -6.64
C LEU A 137 -5.42 -16.24 -6.79
N ASP A 138 -5.95 -17.22 -6.06
CA ASP A 138 -5.55 -18.61 -6.10
C ASP A 138 -6.80 -19.50 -6.06
N PRO A 139 -7.19 -20.11 -7.19
CA PRO A 139 -8.36 -21.00 -7.27
C PRO A 139 -8.32 -22.18 -6.30
N LYS A 140 -7.15 -22.55 -5.75
CA LYS A 140 -7.05 -23.60 -4.72
C LYS A 140 -7.51 -23.13 -3.35
N ASN A 141 -7.59 -21.82 -3.14
CA ASN A 141 -7.97 -21.21 -1.87
C ASN A 141 -9.50 -21.13 -1.71
N GLU A 142 -10.17 -22.28 -1.77
CA GLU A 142 -11.60 -22.42 -1.48
C GLU A 142 -11.84 -22.35 0.05
N ALA A 143 -11.59 -21.20 0.65
CA ALA A 143 -11.84 -20.97 2.06
C ALA A 143 -13.25 -20.43 2.31
N ASN A 144 -13.88 -20.85 3.41
CA ASN A 144 -15.19 -20.34 3.82
C ASN A 144 -15.10 -19.10 4.71
N ASN A 145 -13.92 -18.84 5.28
CA ASN A 145 -13.67 -17.68 6.13
C ASN A 145 -12.21 -17.25 6.00
N ALA A 146 -11.97 -15.95 6.15
CA ALA A 146 -10.65 -15.36 6.12
C ALA A 146 -10.58 -14.23 7.16
N GLU A 147 -9.64 -14.36 8.10
CA GLU A 147 -9.28 -13.21 8.93
C GLU A 147 -8.40 -12.26 8.11
N THR A 148 -8.73 -10.96 8.16
CA THR A 148 -7.92 -9.89 7.58
C THR A 148 -7.13 -9.18 8.68
N ILE A 149 -5.81 -9.16 8.51
CA ILE A 149 -4.84 -8.52 9.42
C ILE A 149 -4.19 -7.38 8.64
N TYR A 150 -4.29 -6.16 9.18
CA TYR A 150 -3.76 -4.95 8.56
C TYR A 150 -2.47 -4.56 9.27
N TRP A 151 -1.36 -4.46 8.53
CA TRP A 151 -0.07 -3.99 9.09
C TRP A 151 0.30 -4.69 10.40
N SER A 152 0.23 -6.02 10.40
CA SER A 152 0.44 -6.88 11.59
C SER A 152 -0.66 -6.89 12.64
N PHE A 153 -1.70 -6.04 12.57
CA PHE A 153 -2.73 -5.97 13.60
C PHE A 153 -3.94 -6.83 13.25
N SER A 154 -4.29 -7.74 14.17
CA SER A 154 -5.49 -8.56 14.06
C SER A 154 -6.70 -7.79 14.56
N SER A 155 -7.68 -7.61 13.69
CA SER A 155 -8.97 -7.02 14.05
C SER A 155 -9.79 -7.93 14.96
N ASN A 156 -9.53 -9.25 14.95
CA ASN A 156 -10.20 -10.24 15.80
C ASN A 156 -9.69 -10.20 17.25
N THR A 157 -8.37 -10.21 17.43
CA THR A 157 -7.77 -10.21 18.78
C THR A 157 -7.52 -8.81 19.34
N LYS A 158 -7.63 -7.78 18.49
CA LYS A 158 -7.30 -6.37 18.82
C LYS A 158 -5.84 -6.18 19.27
N THR A 159 -4.94 -7.02 18.77
CA THR A 159 -3.51 -7.00 19.08
C THR A 159 -2.68 -7.25 17.82
N PRO A 160 -1.37 -6.96 17.83
CA PRO A 160 -0.49 -7.49 16.81
C PRO A 160 -0.58 -9.02 16.74
N TRP A 161 -0.53 -9.56 15.52
CA TRP A 161 -0.74 -10.97 15.22
C TRP A 161 0.44 -11.79 15.72
N GLN A 162 0.18 -12.67 16.68
CA GLN A 162 1.21 -13.33 17.48
C GLN A 162 2.17 -14.17 16.63
N GLN A 163 1.68 -14.80 15.58
CA GLN A 163 2.48 -15.64 14.69
C GLN A 163 3.55 -14.83 13.95
N LEU A 164 3.22 -13.62 13.51
CA LEU A 164 4.21 -12.72 12.90
C LEU A 164 5.22 -12.22 13.94
N LEU A 165 4.79 -11.93 15.17
CA LEU A 165 5.70 -11.57 16.25
C LEU A 165 6.71 -12.69 16.54
N ASN A 166 6.24 -13.93 16.60
CA ASN A 166 7.10 -15.09 16.81
C ASN A 166 8.11 -15.26 15.67
N ALA A 167 7.67 -15.08 14.42
CA ALA A 167 8.55 -15.16 13.26
C ALA A 167 9.64 -14.07 13.28
N ARG A 168 9.26 -12.83 13.62
CA ARG A 168 10.22 -11.72 13.79
C ARG A 168 11.30 -12.04 14.81
N VAL A 169 10.95 -12.68 15.93
CA VAL A 169 11.92 -13.11 16.95
C VAL A 169 12.79 -14.26 16.42
N ALA A 170 12.18 -15.27 15.81
CA ALA A 170 12.88 -16.44 15.27
C ALA A 170 13.98 -16.05 14.26
N PHE A 171 13.70 -15.05 13.43
CA PHE A 171 14.63 -14.53 12.42
C PHE A 171 15.46 -13.32 12.88
N GLY A 172 15.40 -12.97 14.17
CA GLY A 172 16.25 -11.95 14.78
C GLY A 172 15.91 -10.52 14.33
N GLU A 173 14.70 -10.27 13.84
CA GLU A 173 14.22 -8.91 13.60
C GLU A 173 13.92 -8.15 14.90
N ALA A 174 13.61 -8.88 15.97
CA ALA A 174 13.40 -8.36 17.31
C ALA A 174 14.05 -9.29 18.35
N ALA A 175 14.39 -8.73 19.51
CA ALA A 175 14.98 -9.50 20.61
C ALA A 175 13.95 -10.41 21.30
N ASP A 176 12.71 -9.95 21.41
CA ASP A 176 11.59 -10.67 22.02
C ASP A 176 10.24 -10.19 21.41
N VAL A 177 9.14 -10.79 21.87
CA VAL A 177 7.78 -10.51 21.38
C VAL A 177 7.35 -9.07 21.68
N ALA A 178 7.76 -8.51 22.83
CA ALA A 178 7.41 -7.13 23.19
C ALA A 178 8.10 -6.14 22.24
N ALA A 179 9.38 -6.36 21.94
CA ALA A 179 10.12 -5.59 20.94
C ALA A 179 9.51 -5.75 19.54
N ALA A 180 9.13 -6.99 19.17
CA ALA A 180 8.52 -7.29 17.88
C ALA A 180 7.16 -6.58 17.66
N ALA A 181 6.43 -6.28 18.74
CA ALA A 181 5.13 -5.61 18.69
C ALA A 181 5.22 -4.10 18.42
N THR A 182 6.40 -3.48 18.59
CA THR A 182 6.56 -2.02 18.46
C THR A 182 6.60 -1.51 17.02
N GLY A 183 6.66 -2.38 16.01
CA GLY A 183 6.66 -2.05 14.58
C GLY A 183 7.94 -1.37 14.05
N LYS A 184 8.89 -1.00 14.91
CA LYS A 184 10.12 -0.32 14.48
C LYS A 184 11.15 -1.33 13.92
N GLN A 185 11.56 -1.12 12.66
CA GLN A 185 12.62 -1.90 11.97
C GLN A 185 12.35 -3.41 11.77
N VAL A 186 11.09 -3.81 11.86
CA VAL A 186 10.61 -5.18 11.62
C VAL A 186 9.82 -5.28 10.31
N SER A 187 9.59 -6.49 9.82
CA SER A 187 8.81 -6.77 8.61
C SER A 187 7.32 -6.65 8.87
N GLU A 188 6.65 -5.72 8.20
CA GLU A 188 5.22 -5.43 8.28
C GLU A 188 4.62 -5.60 6.88
N PRO A 189 4.04 -6.78 6.55
CA PRO A 189 3.25 -6.91 5.33
C PRO A 189 2.05 -5.96 5.38
N ASP A 190 1.65 -5.41 4.23
CA ASP A 190 0.50 -4.51 4.17
C ASP A 190 -0.77 -5.20 4.67
N ILE A 191 -1.02 -6.40 4.14
CA ILE A 191 -2.18 -7.22 4.50
C ILE A 191 -1.75 -8.67 4.67
N ILE A 192 -2.35 -9.34 5.64
CA ILE A 192 -2.28 -10.78 5.79
C ILE A 192 -3.71 -11.33 5.82
N PHE A 193 -3.97 -12.34 4.98
CA PHE A 193 -5.17 -13.16 5.10
C PHE A 193 -4.85 -14.51 5.71
N VAL A 194 -5.65 -14.91 6.68
CA VAL A 194 -5.48 -16.17 7.40
C VAL A 194 -6.77 -16.98 7.21
N THR A 195 -6.68 -18.05 6.42
CA THR A 195 -7.78 -19.00 6.19
C THR A 195 -7.45 -20.35 6.81
N ASP A 196 -8.42 -21.24 6.93
CA ASP A 196 -8.21 -22.61 7.39
C ASP A 196 -7.20 -23.40 6.52
N LYS A 197 -7.04 -23.01 5.25
CA LYS A 197 -6.16 -23.67 4.27
C LYS A 197 -4.82 -22.96 4.06
N SER A 198 -4.81 -21.63 4.11
CA SER A 198 -3.67 -20.85 3.64
C SER A 198 -3.39 -19.61 4.48
N ILE A 199 -2.17 -19.10 4.32
CA ILE A 199 -1.74 -17.79 4.79
C ILE A 199 -1.28 -17.01 3.57
N VAL A 200 -1.91 -15.87 3.34
CA VAL A 200 -1.61 -15.02 2.19
C VAL A 200 -1.02 -13.71 2.68
N PHE A 201 0.24 -13.46 2.35
CA PHE A 201 0.88 -12.17 2.60
C PHE A 201 0.73 -11.33 1.34
N VAL A 202 0.24 -10.10 1.49
CA VAL A 202 0.17 -9.13 0.39
C VAL A 202 1.13 -7.99 0.69
N GLU A 203 2.04 -7.79 -0.26
CA GLU A 203 2.83 -6.56 -0.37
C GLU A 203 2.27 -5.74 -1.53
N ALA A 204 1.76 -4.56 -1.23
CA ALA A 204 0.99 -3.77 -2.15
C ALA A 204 1.81 -2.57 -2.62
N LYS A 205 2.28 -2.57 -3.87
CA LYS A 205 2.99 -1.44 -4.48
C LYS A 205 2.09 -0.62 -5.38
N PHE A 206 1.93 0.66 -5.05
CA PHE A 206 1.11 1.59 -5.80
C PHE A 206 1.97 2.56 -6.61
N GLY A 207 2.75 3.38 -5.92
CA GLY A 207 3.63 4.39 -6.53
C GLY A 207 5.11 4.00 -6.49
N SER A 208 5.48 3.10 -5.59
CA SER A 208 6.87 2.66 -5.37
C SER A 208 7.17 1.34 -6.11
N GLY A 209 8.44 1.05 -6.36
CA GLY A 209 8.89 -0.23 -6.94
C GLY A 209 9.43 -1.18 -5.88
N ASN A 210 9.71 -2.43 -6.26
CA ASN A 210 10.20 -3.49 -5.37
C ASN A 210 11.72 -3.54 -5.18
N ALA A 211 12.46 -2.51 -5.64
CA ALA A 211 13.91 -2.41 -5.46
C ALA A 211 14.25 -1.91 -4.05
N THR A 212 14.12 -2.77 -3.05
CA THR A 212 13.98 -2.38 -1.63
C THR A 212 15.24 -2.60 -0.78
N SER A 213 16.36 -3.00 -1.39
CA SER A 213 17.63 -3.14 -0.66
C SER A 213 18.30 -1.82 -0.25
N GLY A 214 17.76 -0.68 -0.70
CA GLY A 214 18.33 0.64 -0.47
C GLY A 214 19.38 1.02 -1.52
N ASP A 215 20.22 2.00 -1.19
CA ASP A 215 21.40 2.36 -1.98
C ASP A 215 22.54 1.34 -1.80
N SER A 216 23.73 1.63 -2.36
CA SER A 216 24.89 0.73 -2.24
C SER A 216 25.28 0.49 -0.78
N ASP A 217 25.22 1.51 0.05
CA ASP A 217 25.68 1.46 1.43
C ASP A 217 24.69 0.65 2.28
N ASP A 218 23.39 0.80 1.99
CA ASP A 218 22.35 -0.03 2.57
C ASP A 218 22.47 -1.51 2.20
N VAL A 219 22.78 -1.81 0.93
CA VAL A 219 23.02 -3.17 0.45
C VAL A 219 24.17 -3.80 1.23
N ASP A 220 25.32 -3.13 1.30
CA ASP A 220 26.51 -3.68 1.95
C ASP A 220 26.28 -3.86 3.46
N ARG A 221 25.61 -2.91 4.12
CA ARG A 221 25.22 -3.05 5.53
C ARG A 221 24.34 -4.27 5.77
N ARG A 222 23.37 -4.54 4.89
CA ARG A 222 22.47 -5.71 5.01
C ARG A 222 23.20 -7.01 4.74
N VAL A 223 24.16 -7.04 3.82
CA VAL A 223 25.03 -8.19 3.57
C VAL A 223 25.88 -8.51 4.80
N GLN A 224 26.46 -7.47 5.43
CA GLN A 224 27.29 -7.63 6.64
C GLN A 224 26.48 -8.03 7.89
N ASN A 225 25.21 -7.65 7.96
CA ASN A 225 24.33 -7.97 9.08
C ASN A 225 23.03 -8.65 8.61
N PRO A 226 23.06 -9.98 8.35
CA PRO A 226 21.88 -10.74 7.95
C PRO A 226 20.89 -11.01 9.10
N LYS A 227 21.10 -10.44 10.30
CA LYS A 227 20.37 -10.83 11.52
C LYS A 227 20.45 -12.35 11.72
N LYS A 228 19.32 -13.03 11.96
CA LYS A 228 19.21 -14.49 11.96
C LYS A 228 18.43 -15.00 10.74
N TYR A 229 18.40 -14.28 9.61
CA TYR A 229 17.63 -14.77 8.44
C TYR A 229 18.15 -16.10 7.91
N VAL A 230 19.48 -16.31 7.92
CA VAL A 230 20.10 -17.53 7.40
C VAL A 230 20.07 -18.67 8.43
N THR A 231 20.19 -18.35 9.72
CA THR A 231 20.40 -19.34 10.79
C THR A 231 19.17 -19.56 11.68
N GLY A 232 18.18 -18.67 11.62
CA GLY A 232 16.97 -18.73 12.42
C GLY A 232 16.05 -19.86 11.98
N ALA A 233 15.21 -20.31 12.92
CA ALA A 233 14.21 -21.35 12.70
C ALA A 233 14.79 -22.63 12.04
N ASP A 234 15.84 -23.19 12.63
CA ASP A 234 16.52 -24.40 12.14
C ASP A 234 17.01 -24.27 10.69
N CYS A 235 17.62 -23.11 10.36
CA CYS A 235 18.11 -22.78 9.03
C CYS A 235 17.01 -22.85 7.95
N TRP A 236 15.80 -22.36 8.27
CA TRP A 236 14.65 -22.40 7.34
C TRP A 236 14.93 -21.75 5.98
N TYR A 237 15.86 -20.80 5.91
CA TYR A 237 16.32 -20.19 4.67
C TYR A 237 16.73 -21.23 3.61
N ASP A 238 17.49 -22.24 4.01
CA ASP A 238 18.01 -23.28 3.11
C ASP A 238 16.89 -24.17 2.53
N VAL A 239 15.72 -24.19 3.18
CA VAL A 239 14.54 -24.93 2.73
C VAL A 239 13.75 -24.16 1.69
N VAL A 240 13.78 -22.82 1.72
CA VAL A 240 12.84 -21.98 0.94
C VAL A 240 13.51 -21.08 -0.09
N PHE A 241 14.85 -21.00 -0.11
CA PHE A 241 15.63 -20.24 -1.10
C PHE A 241 16.58 -21.12 -1.93
N GLU A 242 16.64 -20.81 -3.22
CA GLU A 242 17.64 -21.35 -4.16
C GLU A 242 18.93 -20.51 -4.15
N SER A 243 18.79 -19.19 -4.00
CA SER A 243 19.92 -18.26 -3.95
C SER A 243 20.37 -17.98 -2.51
N ASN A 244 21.68 -17.85 -2.30
CA ASN A 244 22.20 -17.39 -1.01
C ASN A 244 21.72 -15.96 -0.67
N TYR A 245 21.72 -15.63 0.61
CA TYR A 245 21.22 -14.36 1.13
C TYR A 245 21.83 -13.15 0.44
N GLU A 246 23.16 -13.10 0.31
CA GLU A 246 23.86 -11.98 -0.31
C GLU A 246 23.36 -11.70 -1.73
N LYS A 247 23.20 -12.74 -2.55
CA LYS A 247 22.69 -12.61 -3.91
C LYS A 247 21.28 -12.00 -3.95
N VAL A 248 20.39 -12.43 -3.06
CA VAL A 248 19.02 -11.88 -2.98
C VAL A 248 19.03 -10.40 -2.56
N VAL A 249 19.91 -10.03 -1.62
CA VAL A 249 20.07 -8.63 -1.20
C VAL A 249 20.63 -7.78 -2.33
N ARG A 250 21.67 -8.24 -3.02
CA ARG A 250 22.30 -7.51 -4.14
C ARG A 250 21.37 -7.37 -5.34
N ASP A 251 20.50 -8.35 -5.59
CA ASP A 251 19.44 -8.28 -6.61
C ASP A 251 18.24 -7.40 -6.19
N ARG A 252 18.37 -6.69 -5.06
CA ARG A 252 17.41 -5.73 -4.53
C ARG A 252 16.05 -6.31 -4.11
N LYS A 253 16.03 -7.58 -3.68
CA LYS A 253 14.81 -8.31 -3.29
C LYS A 253 14.66 -8.51 -1.77
N TYR A 254 15.32 -7.69 -0.96
CA TYR A 254 15.36 -7.86 0.49
C TYR A 254 13.98 -7.87 1.17
N GLU A 255 13.06 -7.00 0.78
CA GLU A 255 11.71 -6.99 1.37
C GLU A 255 10.91 -8.24 1.05
N LEU A 256 10.82 -8.62 -0.23
CA LEU A 256 10.17 -9.85 -0.66
C LEU A 256 10.81 -11.08 -0.02
N MET A 257 12.14 -11.09 0.15
CA MET A 257 12.86 -12.14 0.86
C MET A 257 12.38 -12.29 2.30
N ARG A 258 12.23 -11.18 3.05
CA ARG A 258 11.76 -11.22 4.44
C ARG A 258 10.33 -11.79 4.50
N PHE A 259 9.42 -11.30 3.66
CA PHE A 259 8.04 -11.78 3.66
C PHE A 259 7.93 -13.24 3.24
N TRP A 260 8.73 -13.66 2.26
CA TRP A 260 8.80 -15.07 1.87
C TRP A 260 9.29 -15.95 3.03
N LEU A 261 10.36 -15.55 3.69
CA LEU A 261 10.96 -16.30 4.79
C LEU A 261 10.02 -16.40 6.00
N LEU A 262 9.50 -15.26 6.47
CA LEU A 262 8.63 -15.21 7.65
C LEU A 262 7.30 -15.90 7.37
N GLY A 263 6.64 -15.57 6.26
CA GLY A 263 5.32 -16.11 5.94
C GLY A 263 5.34 -17.62 5.68
N SER A 264 6.35 -18.12 4.96
CA SER A 264 6.50 -19.56 4.72
C SER A 264 6.79 -20.36 6.00
N TRP A 265 7.56 -19.78 6.92
CA TRP A 265 7.81 -20.41 8.21
C TRP A 265 6.53 -20.46 9.04
N ILE A 266 5.79 -19.34 9.13
CA ILE A 266 4.51 -19.30 9.86
C ILE A 266 3.52 -20.33 9.29
N ALA A 267 3.44 -20.45 7.97
CA ALA A 267 2.56 -21.41 7.32
C ALA A 267 2.95 -22.86 7.65
N LYS A 268 4.25 -23.17 7.69
CA LYS A 268 4.75 -24.48 8.14
C LYS A 268 4.36 -24.76 9.60
N GLU A 269 4.52 -23.79 10.50
CA GLU A 269 4.17 -23.94 11.92
C GLU A 269 2.65 -24.13 12.15
N LEU A 270 1.83 -23.64 11.21
CA LEU A 270 0.38 -23.76 11.27
C LEU A 270 -0.19 -24.88 10.39
N ASP A 271 0.66 -25.66 9.71
CA ASP A 271 0.27 -26.67 8.71
C ASP A 271 -0.68 -26.11 7.63
N ARG A 272 -0.27 -25.00 7.01
CA ARG A 272 -1.04 -24.28 5.97
C ARG A 272 -0.20 -24.04 4.72
N GLU A 273 -0.90 -23.78 3.62
CA GLU A 273 -0.27 -23.28 2.41
C GLU A 273 0.16 -21.82 2.58
N PHE A 274 1.19 -21.40 1.85
CA PHE A 274 1.66 -20.01 1.85
C PHE A 274 1.62 -19.38 0.46
N VAL A 275 1.03 -18.20 0.38
CA VAL A 275 1.05 -17.38 -0.84
C VAL A 275 1.64 -16.03 -0.50
N LEU A 276 2.69 -15.64 -1.23
CA LEU A 276 3.18 -14.26 -1.21
C LEU A 276 2.71 -13.56 -2.47
N VAL A 277 1.92 -12.51 -2.29
CA VAL A 277 1.36 -11.69 -3.36
C VAL A 277 2.13 -10.38 -3.42
N ASN A 278 2.65 -10.07 -4.59
CA ASN A 278 3.11 -8.73 -4.92
C ASN A 278 2.04 -8.04 -5.77
N LEU A 279 1.22 -7.20 -5.13
CA LEU A 279 0.12 -6.48 -5.74
C LEU A 279 0.63 -5.16 -6.31
N VAL A 280 0.66 -5.03 -7.63
CA VAL A 280 1.30 -3.89 -8.32
C VAL A 280 0.35 -3.26 -9.33
N ARG A 281 0.72 -2.11 -9.93
CA ARG A 281 0.00 -1.63 -11.12
C ARG A 281 0.34 -2.49 -12.33
N ASN A 282 -0.60 -2.66 -13.26
CA ASN A 282 -0.43 -3.56 -14.41
C ASN A 282 0.82 -3.25 -15.26
N LYS A 283 1.20 -1.97 -15.38
CA LYS A 283 2.40 -1.54 -16.13
C LYS A 283 3.70 -1.64 -15.32
N SER A 284 3.62 -1.93 -14.02
CA SER A 284 4.76 -1.99 -13.11
C SER A 284 5.16 -3.45 -12.85
N GLU A 285 6.46 -3.67 -12.60
CA GLU A 285 6.99 -4.94 -12.06
C GLU A 285 6.56 -6.17 -12.89
N GLN A 286 6.46 -6.04 -14.22
CA GLN A 286 5.91 -7.08 -15.11
C GLN A 286 6.70 -8.41 -15.09
N ASN A 287 7.98 -8.35 -14.72
CA ASN A 287 8.87 -9.52 -14.67
C ASN A 287 9.11 -10.02 -13.23
N ILE A 288 8.42 -9.47 -12.22
CA ILE A 288 8.78 -9.72 -10.81
C ILE A 288 8.70 -11.19 -10.40
N GLU A 289 7.77 -11.97 -10.96
CA GLU A 289 7.69 -13.42 -10.71
C GLU A 289 8.94 -14.15 -11.18
N ARG A 290 9.49 -13.79 -12.35
CA ARG A 290 10.76 -14.33 -12.83
C ARG A 290 11.94 -13.80 -12.03
N ASP A 291 11.95 -12.50 -11.78
CA ASP A 291 13.08 -11.79 -11.19
C ASP A 291 13.26 -12.14 -9.70
N PHE A 292 12.17 -12.38 -8.95
CA PHE A 292 12.21 -12.90 -7.59
C PHE A 292 12.17 -14.44 -7.56
N GLY A 293 11.41 -15.08 -8.45
CA GLY A 293 11.23 -16.53 -8.51
C GLY A 293 12.52 -17.31 -8.68
N LYS A 294 13.51 -16.77 -9.41
CA LYS A 294 14.87 -17.36 -9.53
C LYS A 294 15.65 -17.49 -8.21
N HIS A 295 15.12 -16.93 -7.12
CA HIS A 295 15.75 -16.98 -5.80
C HIS A 295 15.07 -17.94 -4.84
N ILE A 296 13.85 -18.41 -5.13
CA ILE A 296 12.98 -19.09 -4.15
C ILE A 296 12.55 -20.47 -4.61
N TRP A 297 12.42 -21.40 -3.67
CA TRP A 297 11.82 -22.71 -3.92
C TRP A 297 10.31 -22.62 -3.78
N GLN A 298 9.62 -22.70 -4.92
CA GLN A 298 8.17 -22.77 -5.00
C GLN A 298 7.70 -24.23 -5.07
N THR A 299 6.58 -24.53 -4.42
CA THR A 299 5.94 -25.85 -4.41
C THR A 299 4.42 -25.67 -4.56
N ASN A 300 3.67 -26.77 -4.60
CA ASN A 300 2.20 -26.69 -4.59
C ASN A 300 1.65 -26.01 -3.32
N ASN A 301 2.35 -26.12 -2.19
CA ASN A 301 1.92 -25.58 -0.90
C ASN A 301 2.54 -24.20 -0.60
N ARG A 302 3.41 -23.70 -1.49
CA ARG A 302 4.07 -22.41 -1.30
C ARG A 302 4.45 -21.77 -2.63
N HIS A 303 3.86 -20.63 -2.96
CA HIS A 303 4.14 -19.97 -4.23
C HIS A 303 4.06 -18.43 -4.14
N PHE A 304 4.75 -17.77 -5.06
CA PHE A 304 4.82 -16.32 -5.18
C PHE A 304 4.06 -15.90 -6.43
N VAL A 305 3.19 -14.91 -6.30
CA VAL A 305 2.37 -14.43 -7.42
C VAL A 305 2.46 -12.92 -7.55
N ARG A 306 2.45 -12.46 -8.80
CA ARG A 306 2.18 -11.07 -9.12
C ARG A 306 0.68 -10.91 -9.34
N TRP A 307 0.10 -9.97 -8.61
CA TRP A 307 -1.27 -9.54 -8.86
C TRP A 307 -1.31 -8.07 -9.24
N THR A 308 -2.42 -7.62 -9.82
CA THR A 308 -2.55 -6.20 -10.20
C THR A 308 -3.78 -5.55 -9.61
N TRP A 309 -3.66 -4.26 -9.26
CA TRP A 309 -4.80 -3.47 -8.80
C TRP A 309 -5.93 -3.48 -9.83
N GLU A 310 -5.58 -3.44 -11.12
CA GLU A 310 -6.55 -3.52 -12.21
C GLU A 310 -7.25 -4.88 -12.30
N SER A 311 -6.62 -5.96 -11.83
CA SER A 311 -7.24 -7.30 -11.75
C SER A 311 -8.35 -7.39 -10.71
N LEU A 312 -8.45 -6.42 -9.78
CA LEU A 312 -9.53 -6.36 -8.80
C LEU A 312 -10.83 -5.82 -9.39
N GLY A 313 -10.76 -5.08 -10.51
CA GLY A 313 -11.92 -4.44 -11.14
C GLY A 313 -13.10 -5.39 -11.39
N PRO A 314 -12.90 -6.55 -12.04
CA PRO A 314 -13.95 -7.54 -12.25
C PRO A 314 -14.64 -8.03 -10.96
N LEU A 315 -13.92 -8.01 -9.83
CA LEU A 315 -14.44 -8.47 -8.53
C LEU A 315 -15.33 -7.46 -7.82
N LEU A 316 -15.28 -6.19 -8.25
CA LEU A 316 -16.05 -5.16 -7.57
C LEU A 316 -17.55 -5.37 -7.78
N GLY A 317 -17.99 -5.94 -8.91
CA GLY A 317 -19.43 -6.13 -9.17
C GLY A 317 -20.16 -4.78 -9.32
N ILE A 318 -19.49 -3.80 -9.94
CA ILE A 318 -19.84 -2.37 -9.98
C ILE A 318 -21.26 -2.01 -10.44
N PHE A 319 -21.99 -2.96 -11.03
CA PHE A 319 -23.35 -2.74 -11.52
C PHE A 319 -24.43 -3.00 -10.46
N ASP A 320 -24.10 -3.70 -9.37
CA ASP A 320 -25.09 -4.18 -8.40
C ASP A 320 -24.91 -3.58 -6.99
N ASP A 321 -23.85 -2.81 -6.75
CA ASP A 321 -23.44 -2.36 -5.41
C ASP A 321 -22.88 -0.92 -5.41
N ASP A 322 -23.50 -0.06 -4.61
CA ASP A 322 -23.09 1.34 -4.45
C ASP A 322 -21.70 1.45 -3.81
N GLU A 323 -21.35 0.54 -2.89
CA GLU A 323 -20.02 0.49 -2.26
C GLU A 323 -18.94 0.14 -3.29
N ALA A 324 -19.23 -0.84 -4.15
CA ALA A 324 -18.36 -1.21 -5.26
C ALA A 324 -18.13 -0.06 -6.24
N ARG A 325 -19.20 0.65 -6.59
CA ARG A 325 -19.16 1.81 -7.48
C ARG A 325 -18.31 2.93 -6.85
N HIS A 326 -18.47 3.18 -5.55
CA HIS A 326 -17.67 4.17 -4.84
C HIS A 326 -16.17 3.83 -4.84
N LEU A 327 -15.80 2.57 -4.57
CA LEU A 327 -14.41 2.13 -4.65
C LEU A 327 -13.87 2.19 -6.09
N TYR A 328 -14.69 1.82 -7.08
CA TYR A 328 -14.29 1.91 -8.49
C TYR A 328 -14.03 3.36 -8.92
N GLU A 329 -14.92 4.29 -8.56
CA GLU A 329 -14.74 5.72 -8.80
C GLU A 329 -13.46 6.23 -8.13
N TYR A 330 -13.22 5.87 -6.87
CA TYR A 330 -11.97 6.18 -6.16
C TYR A 330 -10.73 5.71 -6.94
N LEU A 331 -10.71 4.46 -7.38
CA LEU A 331 -9.58 3.93 -8.14
C LEU A 331 -9.41 4.70 -9.46
N VAL A 332 -10.47 4.90 -10.24
CA VAL A 332 -10.39 5.64 -11.51
C VAL A 332 -9.88 7.08 -11.34
N GLN A 333 -10.26 7.74 -10.24
CA GLN A 333 -9.88 9.10 -9.93
C GLN A 333 -8.52 9.22 -9.23
N LYS A 334 -7.93 8.12 -8.77
CA LYS A 334 -6.68 8.15 -8.01
C LYS A 334 -5.50 8.63 -8.87
N THR A 335 -4.62 9.42 -8.27
CA THR A 335 -3.36 9.84 -8.89
C THR A 335 -2.16 9.20 -8.19
N ILE A 336 -0.99 9.26 -8.83
CA ILE A 336 0.29 8.88 -8.22
C ILE A 336 1.14 10.13 -7.93
N GLY A 337 0.48 11.26 -7.66
CA GLY A 337 1.10 12.56 -7.51
C GLY A 337 1.29 13.31 -8.83
N PHE A 338 2.22 14.26 -8.85
CA PHE A 338 2.41 15.21 -9.97
C PHE A 338 3.76 15.00 -10.66
N SER A 339 3.81 15.38 -11.94
CA SER A 339 5.05 15.51 -12.70
C SER A 339 5.22 16.93 -13.19
N GLU A 340 6.43 17.47 -13.04
CA GLU A 340 6.81 18.73 -13.65
C GLU A 340 6.85 18.62 -15.17
N SER A 341 6.41 19.68 -15.84
CA SER A 341 6.65 19.86 -17.26
C SER A 341 8.14 20.08 -17.53
N LYS A 342 8.57 19.88 -18.79
CA LYS A 342 9.98 20.03 -19.19
C LYS A 342 10.57 21.40 -18.84
N ASP A 343 9.74 22.44 -18.87
CA ASP A 343 10.15 23.82 -18.59
C ASP A 343 10.12 24.17 -17.09
N ARG A 344 9.77 23.20 -16.21
CA ARG A 344 9.71 23.32 -14.74
C ARG A 344 8.91 24.52 -14.21
N LYS A 345 7.91 24.95 -14.98
CA LYS A 345 6.98 26.02 -14.60
C LYS A 345 5.57 25.51 -14.32
N LEU A 346 5.25 24.33 -14.85
CA LEU A 346 3.95 23.70 -14.71
C LEU A 346 4.13 22.31 -14.15
N ALA A 347 3.11 21.81 -13.47
CA ALA A 347 2.97 20.41 -13.11
C ALA A 347 1.58 19.91 -13.46
N SER A 348 1.46 18.61 -13.72
CA SER A 348 0.21 17.94 -14.02
C SER A 348 0.04 16.70 -13.14
N PRO A 349 -1.20 16.35 -12.75
CA PRO A 349 -1.47 15.09 -12.07
C PRO A 349 -1.18 13.89 -12.98
N ASN A 350 -0.66 12.81 -12.39
CA ASN A 350 -0.42 11.56 -13.07
C ASN A 350 -1.51 10.56 -12.70
N LYS A 351 -2.34 10.16 -13.68
CA LYS A 351 -3.37 9.14 -13.48
C LYS A 351 -2.74 7.83 -13.00
N ALA A 352 -3.29 7.25 -11.94
CA ALA A 352 -2.74 6.04 -11.34
C ALA A 352 -2.99 4.79 -12.19
N PHE A 353 -4.24 4.58 -12.58
CA PHE A 353 -4.69 3.38 -13.28
C PHE A 353 -5.18 3.72 -14.68
N SER A 354 -4.88 2.84 -15.63
CA SER A 354 -5.60 2.78 -16.89
C SER A 354 -6.68 1.71 -16.77
N MET A 355 -7.65 1.90 -15.87
CA MET A 355 -8.84 1.04 -15.85
C MET A 355 -9.49 1.10 -17.23
N LEU A 356 -9.92 -0.06 -17.75
CA LEU A 356 -10.44 -0.21 -19.11
C LEU A 356 -11.59 0.79 -19.35
N GLU A 357 -11.32 1.85 -20.12
CA GLU A 357 -12.36 2.66 -20.78
C GLU A 357 -13.19 1.82 -21.78
N ARG A 358 -12.93 0.52 -21.90
CA ARG A 358 -13.42 -0.38 -22.95
C ARG A 358 -14.55 -1.32 -22.53
N GLU A 359 -14.95 -1.38 -21.27
CA GLU A 359 -16.03 -2.29 -20.82
C GLU A 359 -17.30 -1.56 -20.32
N VAL A 360 -17.35 -0.23 -20.45
CA VAL A 360 -18.55 0.58 -20.12
C VAL A 360 -19.33 0.96 -21.39
N ARG A 361 -19.45 0.05 -22.36
CA ARG A 361 -20.32 0.24 -23.54
C ARG A 361 -21.27 -0.93 -23.73
#